data_AF-A0A1D7VHS8-F1
#
_entry.id   AF-A0A1D7VHS8-F1
#
_cell.length_a   1.000
_cell.length_b   1.000
_cell.length_c   1.000
_cell.angle_alpha   90.00
_cell.angle_beta   90.00
_cell.angle_gamma   90.00
#
_symmetry.space_group_name_H-M   'P 1'
#
loop_
_entity.id
_entity.type
_entity.pdbx_description
1 polymer ?
#
loop_
_entity_poly.entity_id
_entity_poly.type
_entity_poly.pdbx_seq_one_letter_code
_entity_poly.pdbx_strand_id
1 'polypeptide(L)'
;MSEQRAGRPSRARAAGCAVLCGVVLLAPLTGCGPRTSSAARFPDVQRMLDARARAVQHRDEAGFLAAVDPRAAAFRARQRATFGNLAGVPLTDWHYDLESIGAFPLPDGTAGERLAAKIRLRYRLKGYDSAPVNAVQYLTLTERDGRWLISSDTDGAASGRVGTRQLWDQGPVRLVRGRHSLVLGGAGHQARLKDLARRADQAVPAVSAAWKGEWAGKVVVEAPDSVERMAQLMGSDDPSGYVGIAAVTTGEAGVRAAAPADRVIINPDAYEELNDLGRRVVLTHETTHVATRTVTTADTPLWLSEGFADWVAYRGTRRRATVAAPELTRAVHNGDLPDRLPTDADFGFRAGADRLAKAYEGSWLACRMIAAKWGEAKLLAFYRAAGQGVTKASVGGAAGPMEAATTAPTPAGPAPPATGARHRKPARADRTDRALRSQLGVGLAEFTRQWRAYVRKVLRSG
;
A
#
# COMPACT_ATOMS: atom_id res chain seq x y z
N MET A 1 -38.60 -69.28 28.05
CA MET A 1 -38.65 -70.75 27.94
C MET A 1 -39.47 -71.10 26.72
N SER A 2 -38.95 -72.01 25.90
CA SER A 2 -39.56 -72.71 24.76
C SER A 2 -39.93 -71.84 23.53
N GLU A 3 -39.18 -71.95 22.43
CA GLU A 3 -39.36 -72.96 21.34
C GLU A 3 -40.58 -72.60 20.48
N GLN A 4 -40.60 -72.60 19.15
CA GLN A 4 -39.93 -73.47 18.19
C GLN A 4 -40.14 -72.95 16.76
N ARG A 5 -39.17 -73.29 15.87
CA ARG A 5 -39.29 -73.69 14.44
C ARG A 5 -40.20 -72.88 13.49
N ALA A 6 -39.62 -72.18 12.51
CA ALA A 6 -39.16 -72.68 11.19
C ALA A 6 -40.29 -72.87 10.16
N GLY A 7 -40.20 -72.12 9.06
CA GLY A 7 -41.06 -72.32 7.88
C GLY A 7 -40.99 -71.14 6.89
N ARG A 8 -40.06 -71.21 5.94
CA ARG A 8 -40.20 -70.56 4.61
C ARG A 8 -41.11 -71.47 3.77
N PRO A 9 -41.91 -70.99 2.79
CA PRO A 9 -41.33 -70.29 1.64
C PRO A 9 -42.20 -69.25 0.87
N SER A 10 -41.46 -68.49 0.04
CA SER A 10 -41.73 -68.00 -1.33
C SER A 10 -43.02 -67.28 -1.75
N ARG A 11 -42.81 -66.01 -2.12
CA ARG A 11 -43.02 -65.37 -3.44
C ARG A 11 -44.46 -65.23 -4.00
N ALA A 12 -44.93 -63.98 -4.00
CA ALA A 12 -44.98 -63.07 -5.18
C ALA A 12 -46.35 -62.45 -5.50
N ARG A 13 -46.25 -61.22 -6.05
CA ARG A 13 -47.23 -60.38 -6.78
C ARG A 13 -48.20 -59.60 -5.88
N ALA A 14 -48.15 -58.28 -5.74
CA ALA A 14 -48.17 -57.13 -6.67
C ALA A 14 -49.59 -56.65 -7.05
N ALA A 15 -49.72 -55.32 -7.10
CA ALA A 15 -50.87 -54.43 -7.41
C ALA A 15 -51.88 -54.21 -6.25
N GLY A 16 -52.33 -53.00 -5.91
CA GLY A 16 -52.10 -51.66 -6.44
C GLY A 16 -53.01 -50.62 -5.75
N CYS A 17 -52.70 -49.34 -5.99
CA CYS A 17 -53.53 -48.12 -5.83
C CYS A 17 -53.94 -47.61 -4.43
N ALA A 18 -53.45 -46.42 -4.06
CA ALA A 18 -54.27 -45.22 -3.83
C ALA A 18 -53.42 -43.95 -3.58
N VAL A 19 -53.88 -42.85 -4.17
CA VAL A 19 -53.34 -41.49 -4.28
C VAL A 19 -53.32 -40.74 -2.93
N LEU A 20 -52.32 -39.88 -2.67
CA LEU A 20 -52.53 -38.51 -2.15
C LEU A 20 -51.22 -37.65 -2.10
N CYS A 21 -51.25 -36.56 -2.88
CA CYS A 21 -50.61 -35.24 -2.69
C CYS A 21 -49.13 -35.14 -2.24
N GLY A 22 -48.23 -34.99 -3.21
CA GLY A 22 -46.90 -34.40 -3.01
C GLY A 22 -46.71 -33.17 -3.90
N VAL A 23 -46.77 -31.98 -3.30
CA VAL A 23 -46.44 -30.70 -3.94
C VAL A 23 -45.00 -30.74 -4.45
N VAL A 24 -44.83 -30.67 -5.77
CA VAL A 24 -43.52 -30.46 -6.40
C VAL A 24 -43.13 -29.00 -6.20
N LEU A 25 -42.35 -28.73 -5.15
CA LEU A 25 -41.56 -27.50 -5.03
C LEU A 25 -40.40 -27.60 -6.02
N LEU A 26 -40.61 -27.09 -7.23
CA LEU A 26 -39.54 -26.71 -8.15
C LEU A 26 -38.79 -25.53 -7.53
N ALA A 27 -37.79 -25.83 -6.71
CA ALA A 27 -36.79 -24.84 -6.31
C ALA A 27 -36.03 -24.39 -7.56
N PRO A 28 -36.01 -23.09 -7.90
CA PRO A 28 -35.07 -22.62 -8.91
C PRO A 28 -33.68 -22.72 -8.30
N LEU A 29 -32.92 -23.73 -8.71
CA LEU A 29 -31.47 -23.75 -8.57
C LEU A 29 -30.93 -22.60 -9.44
N THR A 30 -30.97 -21.38 -8.91
CA THR A 30 -30.23 -20.25 -9.47
C THR A 30 -28.75 -20.55 -9.27
N GLY A 31 -28.16 -21.18 -10.29
CA GLY A 31 -26.77 -21.58 -10.30
C GLY A 31 -25.85 -20.39 -10.02
N CYS A 32 -24.97 -20.55 -9.03
CA CYS A 32 -23.71 -19.82 -9.01
C CYS A 32 -22.82 -20.35 -10.14
N GLY A 33 -23.13 -19.95 -11.38
CA GLY A 33 -22.17 -20.05 -12.46
C GLY A 33 -20.96 -19.16 -12.16
N PRO A 34 -19.73 -19.53 -12.60
CA PRO A 34 -18.57 -18.65 -12.46
C PRO A 34 -18.90 -17.31 -13.11
N ARG A 35 -18.83 -16.21 -12.34
CA ARG A 35 -19.05 -14.86 -12.89
C ARG A 35 -18.03 -14.63 -14.00
N THR A 36 -18.49 -14.56 -15.24
CA THR A 36 -17.65 -14.22 -16.40
C THR A 36 -16.94 -12.90 -16.12
N SER A 37 -15.62 -12.87 -16.24
CA SER A 37 -14.82 -11.65 -16.01
C SER A 37 -15.24 -10.55 -17.00
N SER A 38 -15.00 -9.27 -16.67
CA SER A 38 -15.29 -8.18 -17.59
C SER A 38 -14.49 -8.32 -18.89
N ALA A 39 -13.24 -8.76 -18.82
CA ALA A 39 -12.43 -9.06 -20.01
C ALA A 39 -13.07 -10.14 -20.91
N ALA A 40 -13.66 -11.19 -20.33
CA ALA A 40 -14.34 -12.23 -21.10
C ALA A 40 -15.68 -11.75 -21.70
N ARG A 41 -16.34 -10.77 -21.07
CA ARG A 41 -17.54 -10.12 -21.62
C ARG A 41 -17.24 -9.08 -22.70
N PHE A 42 -16.09 -8.40 -22.61
CA PHE A 42 -15.67 -7.35 -23.54
C PHE A 42 -14.26 -7.66 -24.12
N PRO A 43 -14.11 -8.74 -24.91
CA PRO A 43 -12.80 -9.18 -25.39
C PRO A 43 -12.15 -8.17 -26.36
N ASP A 44 -12.93 -7.39 -27.11
CA ASP A 44 -12.40 -6.32 -27.97
C ASP A 44 -11.75 -5.18 -27.20
N VAL A 45 -12.32 -4.81 -26.04
CA VAL A 45 -11.72 -3.81 -25.15
C VAL A 45 -10.38 -4.31 -24.63
N GLN A 46 -10.31 -5.56 -24.17
CA GLN A 46 -9.06 -6.15 -23.69
C GLN A 46 -8.03 -6.24 -24.82
N ARG A 47 -8.42 -6.63 -26.04
CA ARG A 47 -7.52 -6.65 -27.21
C ARG A 47 -6.93 -5.26 -27.53
N MET A 48 -7.75 -4.21 -27.48
CA MET A 48 -7.30 -2.83 -27.67
C MET A 48 -6.28 -2.42 -26.59
N LEU A 49 -6.55 -2.75 -25.33
CA LEU A 49 -5.65 -2.50 -24.22
C LEU A 49 -4.32 -3.28 -24.35
N ASP A 50 -4.36 -4.54 -24.78
CA ASP A 50 -3.17 -5.36 -25.02
C ASP A 50 -2.32 -4.80 -26.17
N ALA A 51 -2.95 -4.32 -27.24
CA ALA A 51 -2.25 -3.67 -28.35
C ALA A 51 -1.57 -2.37 -27.90
N ARG A 52 -2.27 -1.56 -27.11
CA ARG A 52 -1.73 -0.35 -26.50
C ARG A 52 -0.55 -0.65 -25.57
N ALA A 53 -0.62 -1.72 -24.77
CA ALA A 53 0.48 -2.16 -23.92
C ALA A 53 1.71 -2.56 -24.72
N ARG A 54 1.54 -3.36 -25.79
CA ARG A 54 2.64 -3.71 -26.70
C ARG A 54 3.27 -2.48 -27.34
N ALA A 55 2.47 -1.47 -27.69
CA ALA A 55 3.00 -0.23 -28.26
C ALA A 55 3.90 0.53 -27.27
N VAL A 56 3.55 0.57 -25.97
CA VAL A 56 4.44 1.12 -24.93
C VAL A 56 5.75 0.33 -24.84
N GLN A 57 5.67 -1.00 -24.82
CA GLN A 57 6.85 -1.88 -24.71
C GLN A 57 7.81 -1.72 -25.90
N HIS A 58 7.26 -1.57 -27.11
CA HIS A 58 8.05 -1.40 -28.35
C HIS A 58 8.40 0.05 -28.67
N ARG A 59 8.01 1.01 -27.83
CA ARG A 59 8.19 2.46 -28.07
C ARG A 59 7.53 2.94 -29.37
N ASP A 60 6.39 2.37 -29.72
CA ASP A 60 5.56 2.74 -30.87
C ASP A 60 4.49 3.79 -30.50
N GLU A 61 4.74 5.06 -30.79
CA GLU A 61 3.78 6.14 -30.52
C GLU A 61 2.50 5.98 -31.35
N ALA A 62 2.61 5.58 -32.62
CA ALA A 62 1.47 5.47 -33.51
C ALA A 62 0.52 4.35 -33.04
N GLY A 63 1.06 3.19 -32.68
CA GLY A 63 0.30 2.08 -32.09
C GLY A 63 -0.33 2.44 -30.74
N PHE A 64 0.35 3.24 -29.91
CA PHE A 64 -0.22 3.69 -28.63
C PHE A 64 -1.40 4.63 -28.84
N LEU A 65 -1.27 5.58 -29.77
CA LEU A 65 -2.33 6.54 -30.11
C LEU A 65 -3.46 5.93 -30.94
N ALA A 66 -3.27 4.77 -31.56
CA ALA A 66 -4.33 4.04 -32.27
C ALA A 66 -5.47 3.60 -31.33
N ALA A 67 -5.19 3.46 -30.03
CA ALA A 67 -6.18 3.15 -29.00
C ALA A 67 -6.96 4.38 -28.49
N VAL A 68 -6.67 5.58 -28.99
CA VAL A 68 -7.28 6.84 -28.54
C VAL A 68 -8.25 7.38 -29.58
N ASP A 69 -9.45 7.82 -29.16
CA ASP A 69 -10.45 8.38 -30.07
C ASP A 69 -9.88 9.63 -30.79
N PRO A 70 -9.79 9.63 -32.14
CA PRO A 70 -9.30 10.77 -32.89
C PRO A 70 -10.19 12.02 -32.75
N ARG A 71 -11.47 11.86 -32.41
CA ARG A 71 -12.39 12.99 -32.13
C ARG A 71 -12.12 13.62 -30.75
N ALA A 72 -11.47 12.91 -29.85
CA ALA A 72 -11.07 13.43 -28.54
C ALA A 72 -9.71 14.17 -28.62
N ALA A 73 -9.63 15.22 -29.46
CA ALA A 73 -8.36 15.86 -29.84
C ALA A 73 -7.50 16.30 -28.64
N ALA A 74 -8.10 16.93 -27.63
CA ALA A 74 -7.40 17.36 -26.42
C ALA A 74 -6.86 16.17 -25.60
N PHE A 75 -7.66 15.11 -25.43
CA PHE A 75 -7.22 13.90 -24.76
C PHE A 75 -6.08 13.23 -25.53
N ARG A 76 -6.21 13.10 -26.86
CA ARG A 76 -5.17 12.53 -27.72
C ARG A 76 -3.85 13.31 -27.65
N ALA A 77 -3.90 14.64 -27.58
CA ALA A 77 -2.71 15.46 -27.38
C ALA A 77 -2.04 15.17 -26.01
N ARG A 78 -2.81 15.07 -24.92
CA ARG A 78 -2.29 14.68 -23.61
C ARG A 78 -1.65 13.29 -23.64
N GLN A 79 -2.31 12.31 -24.26
CA GLN A 79 -1.79 10.94 -24.36
C GLN A 79 -0.47 10.88 -25.15
N ARG A 80 -0.31 11.68 -26.22
CA ARG A 80 0.98 11.81 -26.92
C ARG A 80 2.06 12.34 -25.99
N ALA A 81 1.77 13.38 -25.21
CA ALA A 81 2.73 13.93 -24.25
C ALA A 81 3.13 12.88 -23.19
N THR A 82 2.15 12.16 -22.63
CA THR A 82 2.39 11.04 -21.70
C THR A 82 3.32 9.97 -22.31
N PHE A 83 3.10 9.61 -23.57
CA PHE A 83 3.96 8.66 -24.28
C PHE A 83 5.40 9.17 -24.40
N GLY A 84 5.58 10.45 -24.74
CA GLY A 84 6.89 11.10 -24.75
C GLY A 84 7.57 11.10 -23.38
N ASN A 85 6.81 11.33 -22.30
CA ASN A 85 7.32 11.32 -20.93
C ASN A 85 7.83 9.94 -20.48
N LEU A 86 7.32 8.85 -21.09
CA LEU A 86 7.77 7.48 -20.81
C LEU A 86 9.14 7.13 -21.41
N ALA A 87 9.65 7.90 -22.38
CA ALA A 87 10.81 7.52 -23.19
C ALA A 87 12.06 7.13 -22.36
N GLY A 88 12.31 7.82 -21.25
CA GLY A 88 13.45 7.56 -20.36
C GLY A 88 13.22 6.49 -19.28
N VAL A 89 11.97 6.06 -19.08
CA VAL A 89 11.59 5.15 -18.00
C VAL A 89 11.98 3.71 -18.35
N PRO A 90 12.77 3.01 -17.51
CA PRO A 90 13.28 1.66 -17.82
C PRO A 90 12.20 0.60 -17.58
N LEU A 91 11.21 0.52 -18.45
CA LEU A 91 10.15 -0.50 -18.35
C LEU A 91 10.66 -1.88 -18.78
N THR A 92 10.26 -2.93 -18.06
CA THR A 92 10.43 -4.33 -18.50
C THR A 92 9.10 -5.02 -18.76
N ASP A 93 8.06 -4.67 -17.99
CA ASP A 93 6.71 -5.17 -18.15
C ASP A 93 5.73 -3.99 -18.18
N TRP A 94 4.67 -4.11 -18.99
CA TRP A 94 3.56 -3.16 -19.07
C TRP A 94 2.30 -3.87 -19.54
N HIS A 95 1.26 -3.87 -18.72
CA HIS A 95 0.00 -4.57 -18.98
C HIS A 95 -1.20 -3.79 -18.47
N TYR A 96 -2.33 -3.95 -19.13
CA TYR A 96 -3.62 -3.41 -18.69
C TYR A 96 -4.60 -4.56 -18.49
N ASP A 97 -5.31 -4.58 -17.36
CA ASP A 97 -6.42 -5.51 -17.14
C ASP A 97 -7.73 -4.75 -17.03
N LEU A 98 -8.72 -5.12 -17.84
CA LEU A 98 -10.09 -4.65 -17.67
C LEU A 98 -10.72 -5.29 -16.43
N GLU A 99 -10.84 -4.52 -15.34
CA GLU A 99 -11.41 -5.00 -14.08
C GLU A 99 -12.94 -4.98 -14.11
N SER A 100 -13.53 -3.85 -14.52
CA SER A 100 -14.99 -3.67 -14.53
C SER A 100 -15.46 -2.65 -15.56
N ILE A 101 -16.72 -2.80 -15.97
CA ILE A 101 -17.48 -1.84 -16.79
C ILE A 101 -18.64 -1.31 -15.93
N GLY A 102 -19.09 -0.07 -16.19
CA GLY A 102 -20.05 0.65 -15.34
C GLY A 102 -19.40 1.18 -14.07
N ALA A 103 -18.11 1.53 -14.10
CA ALA A 103 -17.35 1.93 -12.92
C ALA A 103 -17.74 3.31 -12.34
N PHE A 104 -18.35 4.16 -13.16
CA PHE A 104 -18.87 5.49 -12.84
C PHE A 104 -20.06 5.82 -13.76
N PRO A 105 -20.96 6.73 -13.34
CA PRO A 105 -22.02 7.22 -14.21
C PRO A 105 -21.42 8.01 -15.39
N LEU A 106 -21.93 7.77 -16.59
CA LEU A 106 -21.65 8.58 -17.76
C LEU A 106 -22.85 9.48 -18.04
N PRO A 107 -22.66 10.74 -18.49
CA PRO A 107 -23.76 11.57 -18.94
C PRO A 107 -24.51 10.90 -20.09
N ASP A 108 -25.84 10.99 -20.07
CA ASP A 108 -26.67 10.61 -21.22
C ASP A 108 -26.40 11.58 -22.38
N GLY A 109 -26.05 11.04 -23.55
CA GLY A 109 -26.07 11.81 -24.81
C GLY A 109 -24.80 11.79 -25.68
N THR A 110 -25.07 11.76 -26.99
CA THR A 110 -24.24 11.78 -28.21
C THR A 110 -23.72 10.43 -28.74
N ALA A 111 -23.69 10.34 -30.09
CA ALA A 111 -23.66 9.12 -30.90
C ALA A 111 -22.54 8.10 -30.56
N GLY A 112 -22.90 6.82 -30.56
CA GLY A 112 -22.02 5.67 -30.32
C GLY A 112 -22.15 5.11 -28.90
N GLU A 113 -21.89 3.81 -28.74
CA GLU A 113 -21.91 3.16 -27.42
C GLU A 113 -20.74 3.65 -26.56
N ARG A 114 -21.00 4.03 -25.30
CA ARG A 114 -19.97 4.48 -24.34
C ARG A 114 -19.94 3.58 -23.12
N LEU A 115 -18.73 3.28 -22.61
CA LEU A 115 -18.53 2.47 -21.42
C LEU A 115 -17.63 3.17 -20.40
N ALA A 116 -18.03 3.14 -19.13
CA ALA A 116 -17.19 3.56 -18.00
C ALA A 116 -16.36 2.37 -17.51
N ALA A 117 -15.07 2.35 -17.79
CA ALA A 117 -14.18 1.24 -17.48
C ALA A 117 -13.29 1.54 -16.27
N LYS A 118 -13.09 0.54 -15.42
CA LYS A 118 -12.00 0.49 -14.44
C LYS A 118 -10.92 -0.44 -14.96
N ILE A 119 -9.73 0.11 -15.19
CA ILE A 119 -8.56 -0.59 -15.71
C ILE A 119 -7.48 -0.65 -14.63
N ARG A 120 -6.80 -1.79 -14.52
CA ARG A 120 -5.57 -1.93 -13.75
C ARG A 120 -4.38 -1.85 -14.68
N LEU A 121 -3.55 -0.83 -14.54
CA LEU A 121 -2.22 -0.80 -15.13
C LEU A 121 -1.26 -1.57 -14.22
N ARG A 122 -0.47 -2.46 -14.82
CA ARG A 122 0.64 -3.18 -14.19
C ARG A 122 1.93 -2.87 -14.93
N TYR A 123 2.96 -2.46 -14.21
CA TYR A 123 4.27 -2.24 -14.82
C TYR A 123 5.42 -2.65 -13.90
N ARG A 124 6.59 -2.86 -14.49
CA ARG A 124 7.84 -3.09 -13.75
C ARG A 124 8.97 -2.24 -14.30
N LEU A 125 9.76 -1.68 -13.40
CA LEU A 125 11.02 -1.01 -13.68
C LEU A 125 12.16 -2.04 -13.69
N LYS A 126 12.80 -2.17 -14.86
CA LYS A 126 13.89 -3.10 -15.15
C LYS A 126 15.00 -2.95 -14.11
N GLY A 127 15.31 -4.06 -13.43
CA GLY A 127 16.40 -4.15 -12.47
C GLY A 127 16.10 -3.58 -11.08
N TYR A 128 14.86 -3.17 -10.81
CA TYR A 128 14.41 -2.68 -9.51
C TYR A 128 13.20 -3.47 -9.00
N ASP A 129 12.20 -3.67 -9.84
CA ASP A 129 10.94 -4.30 -9.43
C ASP A 129 10.96 -5.82 -9.64
N SER A 130 10.80 -6.60 -8.56
CA SER A 130 10.58 -8.06 -8.61
C SER A 130 9.09 -8.42 -8.76
N ALA A 131 8.19 -7.51 -8.39
CA ALA A 131 6.75 -7.61 -8.53
C ALA A 131 6.21 -6.39 -9.30
N PRO A 132 5.06 -6.49 -9.98
CA PRO A 132 4.51 -5.33 -10.68
C PRO A 132 4.03 -4.27 -9.69
N VAL A 133 4.18 -3.00 -10.05
CA VAL A 133 3.37 -1.91 -9.49
C VAL A 133 1.99 -1.98 -10.11
N ASN A 134 0.95 -1.83 -9.29
CA ASN A 134 -0.42 -1.68 -9.74
C ASN A 134 -0.89 -0.22 -9.62
N ALA A 135 -1.47 0.31 -10.71
CA ALA A 135 -2.13 1.62 -10.74
C ALA A 135 -3.54 1.48 -11.30
N VAL A 136 -4.51 2.20 -10.73
CA VAL A 136 -5.91 2.16 -11.19
C VAL A 136 -6.17 3.31 -12.14
N GLN A 137 -6.84 3.03 -13.26
CA GLN A 137 -7.31 4.03 -14.21
C GLN A 137 -8.83 3.91 -14.37
N TYR A 138 -9.51 5.05 -14.39
CA TYR A 138 -10.92 5.14 -14.77
C TYR A 138 -11.00 5.81 -16.12
N LEU A 139 -11.44 5.05 -17.13
CA LEU A 139 -11.44 5.47 -18.53
C LEU A 139 -12.85 5.44 -19.09
N THR A 140 -13.17 6.44 -19.91
CA THR A 140 -14.32 6.38 -20.81
C THR A 140 -13.87 5.75 -22.11
N LEU A 141 -14.57 4.70 -22.52
CA LEU A 141 -14.42 4.05 -23.81
C LEU A 141 -15.58 4.46 -24.70
N THR A 142 -15.32 4.62 -25.99
CA THR A 142 -16.33 4.98 -26.98
C THR A 142 -16.16 4.13 -28.22
N GLU A 143 -17.26 3.56 -28.68
CA GLU A 143 -17.31 2.73 -29.87
C GLU A 143 -17.41 3.61 -31.13
N ARG A 144 -16.54 3.30 -32.09
CA ARG A 144 -16.39 3.98 -33.37
C ARG A 144 -16.17 2.94 -34.45
N ASP A 145 -17.14 2.78 -35.33
CA ASP A 145 -17.05 1.88 -36.49
C ASP A 145 -16.65 0.44 -36.08
N GLY A 146 -17.29 -0.12 -35.05
CA GLY A 146 -17.01 -1.45 -34.53
C GLY A 146 -15.75 -1.56 -33.66
N ARG A 147 -15.09 -0.45 -33.32
CA ARG A 147 -13.86 -0.43 -32.50
C ARG A 147 -14.03 0.39 -31.24
N TRP A 148 -13.58 -0.17 -30.12
CA TRP A 148 -13.49 0.55 -28.85
C TRP A 148 -12.24 1.42 -28.80
N LEU A 149 -12.41 2.70 -28.49
CA LEU A 149 -11.34 3.68 -28.33
C LEU A 149 -11.45 4.37 -26.98
N ILE A 150 -10.33 4.77 -26.40
CA ILE A 150 -10.32 5.55 -25.16
C ILE A 150 -10.57 7.02 -25.52
N SER A 151 -11.60 7.63 -24.93
CA SER A 151 -12.02 9.01 -25.25
C SER A 151 -11.84 9.99 -24.10
N SER A 152 -11.81 9.52 -22.84
CA SER A 152 -11.61 10.37 -21.66
C SER A 152 -11.01 9.59 -20.50
N ASP A 153 -10.33 10.30 -19.61
CA ASP A 153 -9.80 9.83 -18.33
C ASP A 153 -10.21 10.74 -17.16
N THR A 154 -11.23 11.58 -17.37
CA THR A 154 -11.70 12.58 -16.39
C THR A 154 -13.19 12.51 -16.09
N ASP A 155 -13.99 11.81 -16.90
CA ASP A 155 -15.46 11.78 -16.76
C ASP A 155 -15.91 11.17 -15.41
N GLY A 156 -15.10 10.31 -14.81
CA GLY A 156 -15.38 9.71 -13.50
C GLY A 156 -15.14 10.65 -12.30
N ALA A 157 -14.48 11.79 -12.49
CA ALA A 157 -14.01 12.64 -11.40
C ALA A 157 -15.14 13.15 -10.49
N ALA A 158 -16.28 13.56 -11.06
CA ALA A 158 -17.45 14.02 -10.30
C ALA A 158 -18.05 12.95 -9.36
N SER A 159 -17.77 11.66 -9.63
CA SER A 159 -18.20 10.54 -8.80
C SER A 159 -17.10 10.01 -7.87
N GLY A 160 -16.00 10.75 -7.72
CA GLY A 160 -14.82 10.33 -6.93
C GLY A 160 -14.06 9.16 -7.56
N ARG A 161 -14.23 8.93 -8.88
CA ARG A 161 -13.50 7.91 -9.64
C ARG A 161 -12.32 8.55 -10.35
N VAL A 162 -11.33 8.94 -9.56
CA VAL A 162 -10.06 9.49 -10.03
C VAL A 162 -9.04 8.36 -10.02
N GLY A 163 -8.36 8.16 -11.16
CA GLY A 163 -7.29 7.17 -11.27
C GLY A 163 -6.00 7.65 -10.62
N THR A 164 -5.08 6.73 -10.35
CA THR A 164 -3.72 7.08 -9.95
C THR A 164 -3.01 7.78 -11.11
N ARG A 165 -2.52 9.01 -10.92
CA ARG A 165 -1.72 9.72 -11.93
C ARG A 165 -0.24 9.48 -11.66
N GLN A 166 0.40 8.71 -12.53
CA GLN A 166 1.83 8.43 -12.44
C GLN A 166 2.66 9.66 -12.81
N LEU A 167 3.96 9.68 -12.48
CA LEU A 167 4.83 10.83 -12.77
C LEU A 167 4.80 11.23 -14.26
N TRP A 168 4.74 10.27 -15.18
CA TRP A 168 4.66 10.53 -16.62
C TRP A 168 3.29 11.05 -17.11
N ASP A 169 2.24 10.89 -16.29
CA ASP A 169 0.94 11.54 -16.54
C ASP A 169 0.96 13.01 -16.13
N GLN A 170 1.87 13.39 -15.24
CA GLN A 170 1.98 14.73 -14.65
C GLN A 170 2.97 15.65 -15.39
N GLY A 171 3.81 15.10 -16.27
CA GLY A 171 4.73 15.87 -17.11
C GLY A 171 6.02 15.11 -17.45
N PRO A 172 7.00 15.81 -18.05
CA PRO A 172 8.29 15.22 -18.40
C PRO A 172 9.02 14.64 -17.19
N VAL A 173 9.40 13.37 -17.29
CA VAL A 173 10.09 12.63 -16.21
C VAL A 173 11.60 12.68 -16.43
N ARG A 174 12.33 13.06 -15.38
CA ARG A 174 13.79 12.90 -15.30
C ARG A 174 14.14 11.76 -14.37
N LEU A 175 15.23 11.08 -14.72
CA LEU A 175 15.71 9.92 -13.99
C LEU A 175 17.16 10.14 -13.57
N VAL A 176 17.46 9.80 -12.32
CA VAL A 176 18.82 9.68 -11.81
C VAL A 176 19.02 8.25 -11.33
N ARG A 177 20.02 7.57 -11.89
CA ARG A 177 20.43 6.24 -11.46
C ARG A 177 21.57 6.38 -10.45
N GLY A 178 21.34 5.86 -9.24
CA GLY A 178 22.38 5.63 -8.25
C GLY A 178 22.96 4.22 -8.37
N ARG A 179 23.83 3.88 -7.43
CA ARG A 179 24.38 2.52 -7.24
C ARG A 179 23.31 1.54 -6.79
N HIS A 180 22.44 1.97 -5.90
CA HIS A 180 21.35 1.17 -5.33
C HIS A 180 19.97 1.78 -5.60
N SER A 181 19.90 2.99 -6.11
CA SER A 181 18.65 3.74 -6.27
C SER A 181 18.28 4.04 -7.72
N LEU A 182 16.98 4.21 -7.95
CA LEU A 182 16.44 4.91 -9.12
C LEU A 182 15.56 6.04 -8.61
N VAL A 183 15.89 7.28 -8.95
CA VAL A 183 15.08 8.45 -8.60
C VAL A 183 14.37 8.93 -9.84
N LEU A 184 13.04 9.04 -9.78
CA LEU A 184 12.18 9.61 -10.81
C LEU A 184 11.56 10.90 -10.26
N GLY A 185 11.49 11.95 -11.06
CA GLY A 185 10.81 13.18 -10.68
C GLY A 185 10.58 14.11 -11.87
N GLY A 186 10.03 15.29 -11.59
CA GLY A 186 9.80 16.31 -12.61
C GLY A 186 11.09 16.88 -13.19
N ALA A 187 10.99 17.46 -14.39
CA ALA A 187 12.16 17.92 -15.14
C ALA A 187 12.85 19.18 -14.59
N GLY A 188 12.21 19.91 -13.67
CA GLY A 188 12.71 21.20 -13.15
C GLY A 188 13.85 21.11 -12.13
N HIS A 189 14.15 19.93 -11.56
CA HIS A 189 14.95 19.86 -10.33
C HIS A 189 16.07 18.81 -10.34
N GLN A 190 16.91 18.78 -11.38
CA GLN A 190 17.96 17.75 -11.51
C GLN A 190 18.93 17.67 -10.31
N ALA A 191 19.29 18.80 -9.69
CA ALA A 191 20.16 18.81 -8.51
C ALA A 191 19.50 18.12 -7.31
N ARG A 192 18.20 18.35 -7.08
CA ARG A 192 17.40 17.68 -6.05
C ARG A 192 17.37 16.17 -6.29
N LEU A 193 17.12 15.72 -7.51
CA LEU A 193 17.11 14.29 -7.84
C LEU A 193 18.47 13.62 -7.59
N LYS A 194 19.57 14.32 -7.87
CA LYS A 194 20.94 13.85 -7.57
C LYS A 194 21.21 13.76 -6.06
N ASP A 195 20.74 14.71 -5.26
CA ASP A 195 20.84 14.65 -3.80
C ASP A 195 20.05 13.46 -3.23
N LEU A 196 18.80 13.28 -3.67
CA LEU A 196 17.98 12.13 -3.28
C LEU A 196 18.65 10.81 -3.64
N ALA A 197 19.21 10.67 -4.85
CA ALA A 197 19.89 9.45 -5.29
C ALA A 197 21.11 9.14 -4.39
N ARG A 198 21.92 10.16 -4.09
CA ARG A 198 23.08 10.01 -3.19
C ARG A 198 22.64 9.56 -1.79
N ARG A 199 21.58 10.15 -1.24
CA ARG A 199 21.09 9.79 0.11
C ARG A 199 20.46 8.41 0.14
N ALA A 200 19.69 8.04 -0.88
CA ALA A 200 19.13 6.69 -1.03
C ALA A 200 20.25 5.64 -1.15
N ASP A 201 21.32 5.94 -1.90
CA ASP A 201 22.51 5.07 -2.00
C ASP A 201 23.28 4.92 -0.68
N GLN A 202 23.14 5.87 0.26
CA GLN A 202 23.67 5.75 1.63
C GLN A 202 22.73 4.96 2.55
N ALA A 203 21.41 5.13 2.37
CA ALA A 203 20.39 4.43 3.13
C ALA A 203 20.43 2.91 2.91
N VAL A 204 20.57 2.45 1.67
CA VAL A 204 20.51 1.01 1.34
C VAL A 204 21.57 0.16 2.07
N PRO A 205 22.86 0.53 2.11
CA PRO A 205 23.85 -0.18 2.92
C PRO A 205 23.57 -0.12 4.43
N ALA A 206 23.08 1.03 4.95
CA ALA A 206 22.73 1.16 6.36
C ALA A 206 21.58 0.22 6.75
N VAL A 207 20.55 0.13 5.90
CA VAL A 207 19.43 -0.82 6.06
C VAL A 207 19.93 -2.26 5.95
N SER A 208 20.76 -2.61 4.95
CA SER A 208 21.33 -3.95 4.80
C SER A 208 22.25 -4.37 5.96
N ALA A 209 22.89 -3.39 6.61
CA ALA A 209 23.70 -3.64 7.79
C ALA A 209 22.83 -4.02 9.00
N ALA A 210 21.61 -3.50 9.10
CA ALA A 210 20.67 -3.75 10.20
C ALA A 210 19.73 -4.94 9.91
N TRP A 211 19.12 -4.98 8.73
CA TRP A 211 18.22 -6.03 8.27
C TRP A 211 19.00 -7.17 7.62
N LYS A 212 18.98 -8.35 8.25
CA LYS A 212 19.61 -9.58 7.74
C LYS A 212 18.62 -10.50 7.04
N GLY A 213 17.54 -9.95 6.49
CA GLY A 213 16.58 -10.70 5.67
C GLY A 213 16.88 -10.52 4.19
N GLU A 214 16.29 -11.36 3.36
CA GLU A 214 16.37 -11.21 1.91
C GLU A 214 15.53 -10.00 1.45
N TRP A 215 16.13 -9.17 0.61
CA TRP A 215 15.47 -8.07 -0.11
C TRP A 215 16.34 -7.66 -1.29
N ALA A 216 15.82 -6.84 -2.22
CA ALA A 216 16.50 -6.52 -3.47
C ALA A 216 17.79 -5.69 -3.30
N GLY A 217 18.01 -5.05 -2.15
CA GLY A 217 19.14 -4.14 -1.93
C GLY A 217 19.11 -2.95 -2.88
N LYS A 218 17.90 -2.54 -3.29
CA LYS A 218 17.64 -1.43 -4.22
C LYS A 218 16.34 -0.73 -3.84
N VAL A 219 16.24 0.55 -4.19
CA VAL A 219 15.06 1.38 -3.89
C VAL A 219 14.69 2.25 -5.09
N VAL A 220 13.38 2.44 -5.31
CA VAL A 220 12.85 3.42 -6.25
C VAL A 220 12.27 4.59 -5.45
N VAL A 221 12.74 5.80 -5.76
CA VAL A 221 12.30 7.04 -5.13
C VAL A 221 11.55 7.87 -6.17
N GLU A 222 10.35 8.31 -5.83
CA GLU A 222 9.52 9.19 -6.65
C GLU A 222 9.49 10.58 -5.98
N ALA A 223 9.87 11.61 -6.74
CA ALA A 223 9.99 12.97 -6.27
C ALA A 223 9.06 13.87 -7.11
N PRO A 224 7.75 13.90 -6.80
CA PRO A 224 6.83 14.84 -7.42
C PRO A 224 7.26 16.29 -7.15
N ASP A 225 6.78 17.20 -8.00
CA ASP A 225 7.10 18.64 -7.93
C ASP A 225 6.23 19.40 -6.92
N SER A 226 5.10 18.82 -6.47
CA SER A 226 4.22 19.42 -5.45
C SER A 226 3.50 18.36 -4.61
N VAL A 227 2.90 18.76 -3.49
CA VAL A 227 2.10 17.89 -2.61
C VAL A 227 0.82 17.41 -3.29
N GLU A 228 0.21 18.22 -4.16
CA GLU A 228 -0.95 17.83 -4.97
C GLU A 228 -0.57 16.68 -5.91
N ARG A 229 0.59 16.80 -6.57
CA ARG A 229 1.12 15.76 -7.45
C ARG A 229 1.48 14.49 -6.70
N MET A 230 1.97 14.62 -5.46
CA MET A 230 2.14 13.49 -4.54
C MET A 230 0.81 12.81 -4.24
N ALA A 231 -0.23 13.55 -3.88
CA ALA A 231 -1.56 13.00 -3.63
C ALA A 231 -2.07 12.23 -4.85
N GLN A 232 -1.84 12.74 -6.05
CA GLN A 232 -2.28 12.08 -7.29
C GLN A 232 -1.53 10.76 -7.57
N LEU A 233 -0.24 10.65 -7.19
CA LEU A 233 0.51 9.38 -7.19
C LEU A 233 -0.10 8.37 -6.21
N MET A 234 -0.72 8.86 -5.14
CA MET A 234 -1.43 8.07 -4.13
C MET A 234 -2.88 7.76 -4.52
N GLY A 235 -3.36 8.24 -5.68
CA GLY A 235 -4.75 8.09 -6.10
C GLY A 235 -5.74 8.98 -5.33
N SER A 236 -5.27 10.11 -4.79
CA SER A 236 -6.06 11.14 -4.13
C SER A 236 -5.91 12.48 -4.86
N ASP A 237 -6.97 13.29 -4.92
CA ASP A 237 -6.88 14.71 -5.29
C ASP A 237 -6.83 15.64 -4.07
N ASP A 238 -6.93 15.07 -2.86
CA ASP A 238 -6.83 15.80 -1.59
C ASP A 238 -5.40 15.71 -1.05
N PRO A 239 -4.63 16.83 -1.05
CA PRO A 239 -3.28 16.87 -0.52
C PRO A 239 -3.24 17.03 1.01
N SER A 240 -4.35 17.37 1.67
CA SER A 240 -4.36 17.75 3.09
C SER A 240 -3.86 16.66 4.02
N GLY A 241 -4.10 15.39 3.66
CA GLY A 241 -3.62 14.23 4.40
C GLY A 241 -2.10 14.04 4.38
N TYR A 242 -1.36 14.73 3.50
CA TYR A 242 0.08 14.53 3.31
C TYR A 242 0.94 15.68 3.82
N VAL A 243 0.32 16.78 4.27
CA VAL A 243 1.03 17.95 4.82
C VAL A 243 1.79 17.55 6.08
N GLY A 244 3.08 17.88 6.15
CA GLY A 244 3.95 17.54 7.27
C GLY A 244 4.49 16.09 7.27
N ILE A 245 4.14 15.28 6.26
CA ILE A 245 4.78 13.98 6.04
C ILE A 245 5.92 14.19 5.06
N ALA A 246 7.15 13.86 5.44
CA ALA A 246 8.31 14.08 4.57
C ALA A 246 8.43 13.05 3.43
N ALA A 247 8.02 11.82 3.70
CA ALA A 247 8.03 10.76 2.71
C ALA A 247 7.04 9.65 3.08
N VAL A 248 6.67 8.86 2.08
CA VAL A 248 5.75 7.72 2.22
C VAL A 248 6.30 6.54 1.48
N THR A 249 6.37 5.38 2.14
CA THR A 249 6.58 4.10 1.45
C THR A 249 5.23 3.50 1.12
N THR A 250 4.94 3.45 -0.18
CA THR A 250 3.70 2.86 -0.66
C THR A 250 3.91 1.40 -1.01
N GLY A 251 3.09 0.55 -0.39
CA GLY A 251 2.75 -0.76 -0.92
C GLY A 251 1.34 -0.68 -1.51
N GLU A 252 1.21 0.00 -2.66
CA GLU A 252 -0.01 0.15 -3.47
C GLU A 252 -1.24 0.77 -2.80
N ALA A 253 -1.61 1.97 -3.25
CA ALA A 253 -2.93 2.53 -3.02
C ALA A 253 -4.01 1.68 -3.72
N GLY A 254 -4.76 0.91 -2.93
CA GLY A 254 -6.02 0.28 -3.37
C GLY A 254 -5.91 -1.09 -4.06
N VAL A 255 -4.72 -1.70 -4.18
CA VAL A 255 -4.56 -3.05 -4.72
C VAL A 255 -3.74 -3.93 -3.76
N ARG A 256 -4.22 -5.14 -3.51
CA ARG A 256 -3.55 -6.14 -2.66
C ARG A 256 -2.65 -7.00 -3.53
N ALA A 257 -1.35 -6.67 -3.60
CA ALA A 257 -0.33 -7.62 -4.04
C ALA A 257 0.35 -8.28 -2.84
N ALA A 258 0.75 -9.56 -2.96
CA ALA A 258 1.44 -10.30 -1.89
C ALA A 258 2.82 -9.70 -1.56
N ALA A 259 3.42 -8.97 -2.50
CA ALA A 259 4.57 -8.10 -2.33
C ALA A 259 4.50 -7.05 -3.46
N PRO A 260 3.92 -5.86 -3.25
CA PRO A 260 3.93 -4.81 -4.27
C PRO A 260 5.36 -4.32 -4.52
N ALA A 261 5.61 -3.76 -5.71
CA ALA A 261 6.83 -3.00 -5.94
C ALA A 261 6.74 -1.66 -5.20
N ASP A 262 7.40 -1.57 -4.05
CA ASP A 262 7.30 -0.39 -3.21
C ASP A 262 7.93 0.85 -3.87
N ARG A 263 7.37 2.02 -3.55
CA ARG A 263 7.92 3.33 -3.92
C ARG A 263 8.10 4.16 -2.66
N VAL A 264 9.26 4.80 -2.55
CA VAL A 264 9.48 5.89 -1.60
C VAL A 264 9.08 7.19 -2.29
N ILE A 265 7.93 7.75 -1.93
CA ILE A 265 7.42 9.00 -2.50
C ILE A 265 7.80 10.14 -1.58
N ILE A 266 8.51 11.15 -2.11
CA ILE A 266 8.98 12.31 -1.36
C ILE A 266 7.93 13.41 -1.40
N ASN A 267 7.56 13.92 -0.22
CA ASN A 267 6.85 15.18 -0.14
C ASN A 267 7.85 16.33 -0.39
N PRO A 268 7.70 17.09 -1.48
CA PRO A 268 8.67 18.12 -1.83
C PRO A 268 8.77 19.24 -0.80
N ASP A 269 7.70 19.54 -0.08
CA ASP A 269 7.67 20.67 0.85
C ASP A 269 8.26 20.24 2.20
N ALA A 270 7.68 19.22 2.83
CA ALA A 270 8.08 18.80 4.17
C ALA A 270 9.48 18.16 4.20
N TYR A 271 9.91 17.50 3.12
CA TYR A 271 11.26 16.94 3.05
C TYR A 271 12.34 18.02 2.94
N GLU A 272 12.06 19.12 2.23
CA GLU A 272 13.04 20.19 2.04
C GLU A 272 13.19 21.07 3.29
N GLU A 273 12.20 21.11 4.18
CA GLU A 273 12.31 21.76 5.50
C GLU A 273 13.28 21.03 6.45
N LEU A 274 13.54 19.73 6.19
CA LEU A 274 14.42 18.95 7.04
C LEU A 274 15.88 19.36 6.89
N ASN A 275 16.59 19.37 8.02
CA ASN A 275 18.04 19.46 8.01
C ASN A 275 18.70 18.18 7.46
N ASP A 276 20.00 18.25 7.32
CA ASP A 276 20.81 17.22 6.66
C ASP A 276 20.70 15.83 7.31
N LEU A 277 20.54 15.79 8.64
CA LEU A 277 20.32 14.57 9.39
C LEU A 277 18.89 14.06 9.21
N GLY A 278 17.88 14.94 9.31
CA GLY A 278 16.47 14.58 9.13
C GLY A 278 16.23 13.92 7.76
N ARG A 279 16.77 14.52 6.69
CA ARG A 279 16.71 13.97 5.33
C ARG A 279 17.31 12.56 5.22
N ARG A 280 18.43 12.29 5.92
CA ARG A 280 19.05 10.96 5.98
C ARG A 280 18.21 9.97 6.78
N VAL A 281 17.69 10.39 7.92
CA VAL A 281 16.83 9.58 8.79
C VAL A 281 15.58 9.14 8.03
N VAL A 282 14.86 10.08 7.41
CA VAL A 282 13.65 9.79 6.63
C VAL A 282 13.94 8.81 5.50
N LEU A 283 14.94 9.04 4.65
CA LEU A 283 15.22 8.09 3.56
C LEU A 283 15.65 6.70 4.06
N THR A 284 16.35 6.62 5.20
CA THR A 284 16.74 5.33 5.79
C THR A 284 15.54 4.61 6.41
N HIS A 285 14.64 5.37 7.04
CA HIS A 285 13.37 4.89 7.57
C HIS A 285 12.52 4.29 6.44
N GLU A 286 12.25 5.05 5.37
CA GLU A 286 11.44 4.57 4.24
C GLU A 286 12.09 3.38 3.52
N THR A 287 13.41 3.40 3.32
CA THR A 287 14.14 2.25 2.75
C THR A 287 14.02 1.01 3.64
N THR A 288 13.84 1.17 4.96
CA THR A 288 13.61 0.04 5.86
C THR A 288 12.26 -0.61 5.60
N HIS A 289 11.20 0.15 5.32
CA HIS A 289 9.91 -0.43 4.93
C HIS A 289 9.98 -1.23 3.64
N VAL A 290 10.73 -0.75 2.65
CA VAL A 290 10.99 -1.51 1.41
C VAL A 290 11.71 -2.83 1.71
N ALA A 291 12.73 -2.80 2.59
CA ALA A 291 13.49 -3.99 2.94
C ALA A 291 12.69 -5.02 3.76
N THR A 292 11.70 -4.58 4.54
CA THR A 292 10.91 -5.44 5.41
C THR A 292 9.54 -5.85 4.84
N ARG A 293 9.16 -5.33 3.67
CA ARG A 293 7.83 -5.52 3.06
C ARG A 293 7.35 -6.98 3.01
N THR A 294 8.23 -7.92 2.70
CA THR A 294 7.89 -9.35 2.53
C THR A 294 7.54 -10.05 3.84
N VAL A 295 7.94 -9.47 4.99
CA VAL A 295 7.66 -10.01 6.32
C VAL A 295 6.64 -9.18 7.08
N THR A 296 6.22 -8.03 6.55
CA THR A 296 5.26 -7.13 7.17
C THR A 296 3.87 -7.32 6.57
N THR A 297 2.87 -7.48 7.43
CA THR A 297 1.48 -7.69 7.01
C THR A 297 0.57 -6.69 7.75
N ALA A 298 -0.73 -6.68 7.40
CA ALA A 298 -1.72 -5.89 8.16
C ALA A 298 -1.82 -6.32 9.65
N ASP A 299 -1.23 -7.46 10.00
CA ASP A 299 -1.16 -7.96 11.37
C ASP A 299 0.09 -7.49 12.12
N THR A 300 1.09 -6.91 11.45
CA THR A 300 2.24 -6.31 12.14
C THR A 300 1.76 -5.11 12.95
N PRO A 301 2.04 -5.03 14.26
CA PRO A 301 1.70 -3.85 15.06
C PRO A 301 2.41 -2.60 14.54
N LEU A 302 1.68 -1.50 14.38
CA LEU A 302 2.24 -0.29 13.78
C LEU A 302 3.42 0.26 14.59
N TRP A 303 3.32 0.25 15.93
CA TRP A 303 4.43 0.63 16.81
C TRP A 303 5.72 -0.17 16.56
N LEU A 304 5.60 -1.44 16.17
CA LEU A 304 6.76 -2.28 15.89
C LEU A 304 7.31 -1.97 14.51
N SER A 305 6.44 -1.73 13.53
CA SER A 305 6.85 -1.38 12.17
C SER A 305 7.59 -0.03 12.12
N GLU A 306 6.97 1.01 12.65
CA GLU A 306 7.54 2.37 12.70
C GLU A 306 8.77 2.41 13.62
N GLY A 307 8.66 1.79 14.81
CA GLY A 307 9.77 1.77 15.76
C GLY A 307 11.01 1.05 15.25
N PHE A 308 10.84 0.01 14.43
CA PHE A 308 11.97 -0.68 13.80
C PHE A 308 12.62 0.18 12.71
N ALA A 309 11.82 0.83 11.86
CA ALA A 309 12.32 1.74 10.84
C ALA A 309 13.12 2.91 11.45
N ASP A 310 12.60 3.53 12.53
CA ASP A 310 13.33 4.54 13.28
C ASP A 310 14.58 3.98 13.96
N TRP A 311 14.51 2.79 14.54
CA TRP A 311 15.67 2.17 15.16
C TRP A 311 16.80 1.96 14.14
N VAL A 312 16.48 1.50 12.92
CA VAL A 312 17.46 1.38 11.81
C VAL A 312 18.00 2.74 11.42
N ALA A 313 17.12 3.73 11.21
CA ALA A 313 17.50 5.08 10.80
C ALA A 313 18.43 5.78 11.81
N TYR A 314 18.25 5.52 13.11
CA TYR A 314 19.08 6.08 14.18
C TYR A 314 20.28 5.21 14.59
N ARG A 315 20.40 3.95 14.13
CA ARG A 315 21.41 2.97 14.60
C ARG A 315 22.86 3.47 14.52
N GLY A 316 23.19 4.25 13.50
CA GLY A 316 24.53 4.84 13.30
C GLY A 316 24.72 6.22 13.92
N THR A 317 23.69 6.78 14.55
CA THR A 317 23.72 8.13 15.12
C THR A 317 24.08 8.07 16.61
N ARG A 318 25.06 8.86 17.05
CA ARG A 318 25.41 9.00 18.48
C ARG A 318 24.48 9.99 19.18
N ARG A 319 23.16 9.86 19.03
CA ARG A 319 22.18 10.74 19.69
C ARG A 319 21.73 10.19 21.04
N ARG A 320 21.65 11.08 22.03
CA ARG A 320 21.01 10.78 23.32
C ARG A 320 19.51 10.59 23.11
N ALA A 321 18.91 9.75 23.95
CA ALA A 321 17.47 9.48 23.92
C ALA A 321 16.64 10.77 24.04
N THR A 322 17.06 11.67 24.92
CA THR A 322 16.41 12.95 25.17
C THR A 322 16.38 13.89 23.96
N VAL A 323 17.35 13.76 23.05
CA VAL A 323 17.44 14.58 21.83
C VAL A 323 16.66 13.96 20.67
N ALA A 324 16.57 12.63 20.63
CA ALA A 324 15.84 11.91 19.58
C ALA A 324 14.35 11.68 19.92
N ALA A 325 13.96 11.85 21.18
CA ALA A 325 12.58 11.77 21.66
C ALA A 325 12.16 13.02 22.48
N PRO A 326 12.20 14.23 21.89
CA PRO A 326 11.93 15.47 22.61
C PRO A 326 10.52 15.55 23.22
N GLU A 327 9.49 15.11 22.50
CA GLU A 327 8.10 15.27 22.95
C GLU A 327 7.78 14.35 24.13
N LEU A 328 8.30 13.13 24.10
CA LEU A 328 8.20 12.16 25.17
C LEU A 328 9.11 12.54 26.35
N THR A 329 10.26 13.19 26.09
CA THR A 329 11.11 13.74 27.15
C THR A 329 10.36 14.81 27.93
N ARG A 330 9.71 15.74 27.22
CA ARG A 330 8.88 16.80 27.85
C ARG A 330 7.74 16.19 28.66
N ALA A 331 7.02 15.20 28.11
CA ALA A 331 5.96 14.50 28.83
C ALA A 331 6.47 13.82 30.11
N VAL A 332 7.60 13.12 30.06
CA VAL A 332 8.18 12.44 31.22
C VAL A 332 8.64 13.41 32.31
N HIS A 333 9.15 14.59 31.94
CA HIS A 333 9.47 15.67 32.88
C HIS A 333 8.23 16.28 33.53
N ASN A 334 7.12 16.38 32.80
CA ASN A 334 5.84 16.87 33.32
C ASN A 334 5.09 15.82 34.16
N GLY A 335 5.60 14.59 34.26
CA GLY A 335 4.96 13.50 35.00
C GLY A 335 4.04 12.61 34.14
N ASP A 336 3.86 12.94 32.86
CA ASP A 336 2.97 12.29 31.90
C ASP A 336 3.63 11.09 31.21
N LEU A 337 4.10 10.11 31.99
CA LEU A 337 4.66 8.87 31.44
C LEU A 337 3.56 8.02 30.80
N PRO A 338 3.69 7.56 29.53
CA PRO A 338 2.66 6.75 28.91
C PRO A 338 2.36 5.46 29.68
N ASP A 339 1.08 5.09 29.75
CA ASP A 339 0.63 3.88 30.43
C ASP A 339 0.67 2.61 29.58
N ARG A 340 0.70 2.77 28.26
CA ARG A 340 0.65 1.70 27.26
C ARG A 340 1.58 1.99 26.10
N LEU A 341 1.92 0.95 25.34
CA LEU A 341 2.53 1.11 24.02
C LEU A 341 1.58 1.89 23.09
N PRO A 342 2.14 2.57 22.07
CA PRO A 342 1.34 3.16 21.00
C PRO A 342 0.46 2.13 20.32
N THR A 343 -0.79 2.51 20.07
CA THR A 343 -1.79 1.79 19.28
C THR A 343 -1.86 2.42 17.90
N ASP A 344 -2.40 1.71 16.91
CA ASP A 344 -2.56 2.23 15.54
C ASP A 344 -3.29 3.58 15.49
N ALA A 345 -4.23 3.82 16.41
CA ALA A 345 -4.96 5.08 16.46
C ALA A 345 -4.09 6.28 16.88
N ASP A 346 -2.94 6.04 17.53
CA ASP A 346 -1.99 7.11 17.89
C ASP A 346 -1.16 7.58 16.69
N PHE A 347 -1.15 6.81 15.59
CA PHE A 347 -0.47 7.15 14.35
C PHE A 347 -1.37 7.85 13.32
N GLY A 348 -2.68 7.94 13.58
CA GLY A 348 -3.59 8.60 12.64
C GLY A 348 -3.42 10.12 12.66
N PHE A 349 -3.48 10.78 11.50
CA PHE A 349 -3.38 12.25 11.38
C PHE A 349 -4.34 13.04 12.28
N ARG A 350 -5.52 12.49 12.56
CA ARG A 350 -6.52 13.09 13.45
C ARG A 350 -6.13 13.06 14.93
N ALA A 351 -5.06 12.33 15.29
CA ALA A 351 -4.59 12.23 16.67
C ALA A 351 -3.89 13.51 17.16
N GLY A 352 -3.43 14.36 16.23
CA GLY A 352 -2.66 15.58 16.52
C GLY A 352 -1.15 15.36 16.53
N ALA A 353 -0.40 16.41 16.17
CA ALA A 353 1.06 16.42 16.00
C ALA A 353 1.83 15.82 17.20
N ASP A 354 1.50 16.29 18.40
CA ASP A 354 2.14 15.89 19.65
C ASP A 354 1.94 14.40 19.96
N ARG A 355 0.72 13.90 19.74
CA ARG A 355 0.39 12.49 19.97
C ARG A 355 1.09 11.59 18.94
N LEU A 356 1.14 12.03 17.69
CA LEU A 356 1.86 11.34 16.62
C LEU A 356 3.35 11.24 16.94
N ALA A 357 4.00 12.36 17.28
CA ALA A 357 5.41 12.39 17.65
C ALA A 357 5.71 11.44 18.83
N LYS A 358 4.92 11.49 19.91
CA LYS A 358 5.07 10.57 21.05
C LYS A 358 4.88 9.11 20.67
N ALA A 359 4.03 8.81 19.68
CA ALA A 359 3.85 7.44 19.18
C ALA A 359 5.11 6.93 18.48
N TYR A 360 5.72 7.71 17.58
CA TYR A 360 7.00 7.35 16.94
C TYR A 360 8.12 7.24 17.96
N GLU A 361 8.29 8.24 18.82
CA GLU A 361 9.35 8.27 19.83
C GLU A 361 9.23 7.09 20.82
N GLY A 362 8.02 6.78 21.28
CA GLY A 362 7.76 5.64 22.15
C GLY A 362 8.04 4.29 21.48
N SER A 363 7.70 4.19 20.19
CA SER A 363 7.93 3.01 19.34
C SER A 363 9.41 2.77 19.09
N TRP A 364 10.15 3.83 18.76
CA TRP A 364 11.60 3.82 18.65
C TRP A 364 12.25 3.36 19.96
N LEU A 365 11.84 3.91 21.10
CA LEU A 365 12.36 3.50 22.41
C LEU A 365 12.02 2.05 22.75
N ALA A 366 10.87 1.52 22.31
CA ALA A 366 10.56 0.10 22.45
C ALA A 366 11.54 -0.78 21.67
N CYS A 367 11.80 -0.48 20.39
CA CYS A 367 12.75 -1.24 19.58
C CYS A 367 14.19 -1.09 20.08
N ARG A 368 14.58 0.13 20.48
CA ARG A 368 15.88 0.40 21.11
C ARG A 368 16.06 -0.37 22.42
N MET A 369 15.01 -0.48 23.25
CA MET A 369 15.04 -1.30 24.47
C MET A 369 15.25 -2.79 24.12
N ILE A 370 14.53 -3.30 23.11
CA ILE A 370 14.67 -4.70 22.70
C ILE A 370 16.10 -4.98 22.28
N ALA A 371 16.65 -4.14 21.39
CA ALA A 371 18.02 -4.29 20.92
C ALA A 371 19.06 -4.17 22.05
N ALA A 372 18.86 -3.24 23.00
CA ALA A 372 19.79 -3.04 24.11
C ALA A 372 19.76 -4.17 25.15
N LYS A 373 18.59 -4.74 25.43
CA LYS A 373 18.41 -5.73 26.51
C LYS A 373 18.50 -7.18 26.03
N TRP A 374 18.00 -7.48 24.84
CA TRP A 374 17.98 -8.84 24.28
C TRP A 374 18.88 -9.00 23.03
N GLY A 375 19.46 -7.90 22.52
CA GLY A 375 20.30 -7.91 21.33
C GLY A 375 19.53 -7.68 20.03
N GLU A 376 20.22 -7.19 19.00
CA GLU A 376 19.63 -6.89 17.69
C GLU A 376 19.01 -8.15 17.04
N ALA A 377 19.65 -9.31 17.19
CA ALA A 377 19.13 -10.58 16.65
C ALA A 377 17.73 -10.91 17.19
N LYS A 378 17.46 -10.61 18.46
CA LYS A 378 16.15 -10.83 19.08
C LYS A 378 15.12 -9.79 18.62
N LEU A 379 15.52 -8.55 18.35
CA LEU A 379 14.65 -7.56 17.71
C LEU A 379 14.21 -8.04 16.32
N LEU A 380 15.15 -8.50 15.48
CA LEU A 380 14.84 -9.01 14.15
C LEU A 380 13.94 -10.25 14.19
N ALA A 381 14.20 -11.19 15.11
CA ALA A 381 13.38 -12.39 15.28
C ALA A 381 11.95 -12.04 15.74
N PHE A 382 11.81 -11.10 16.68
CA PHE A 382 10.51 -10.60 17.11
C PHE A 382 9.76 -9.89 15.98
N TYR A 383 10.43 -9.02 15.22
CA TYR A 383 9.84 -8.32 14.08
C TYR A 383 9.23 -9.29 13.07
N ARG A 384 10.00 -10.34 12.69
CA ARG A 384 9.52 -11.38 11.76
C ARG A 384 8.36 -12.18 12.34
N ALA A 385 8.45 -12.60 13.60
CA ALA A 385 7.41 -13.39 14.25
C ALA A 385 6.09 -12.61 14.38
N ALA A 386 6.16 -11.29 14.62
CA ALA A 386 4.98 -10.43 14.70
C ALA A 386 4.31 -10.21 13.33
N GLY A 387 5.08 -10.28 12.24
CA GLY A 387 4.56 -10.10 10.88
C GLY A 387 4.06 -11.37 10.19
N GLN A 388 4.46 -12.57 10.66
CA GLN A 388 3.96 -13.86 10.17
C GLN A 388 2.51 -14.13 10.65
N GLY A 389 1.53 -13.62 9.90
CA GLY A 389 0.14 -14.05 9.97
C GLY A 389 -0.08 -15.36 9.19
N VAL A 390 -1.03 -16.20 9.62
CA VAL A 390 -1.36 -17.48 8.97
C VAL A 390 -1.70 -17.27 7.48
N THR A 391 -0.97 -17.94 6.59
CA THR A 391 -1.27 -18.02 5.16
C THR A 391 -2.47 -18.92 4.89
N LYS A 392 -3.65 -18.30 4.70
CA LYS A 392 -4.67 -18.54 3.65
C LYS A 392 -6.07 -18.08 4.13
N ALA A 393 -6.75 -17.36 3.24
CA ALA A 393 -8.18 -17.00 3.25
C ALA A 393 -8.67 -15.95 4.29
N SER A 394 -8.68 -14.68 3.89
CA SER A 394 -9.93 -13.89 3.69
C SER A 394 -9.60 -12.42 3.38
N VAL A 395 -10.17 -11.96 2.27
CA VAL A 395 -10.08 -10.60 1.73
C VAL A 395 -10.74 -9.62 2.72
N GLY A 396 -10.01 -8.61 3.19
CA GLY A 396 -10.60 -7.49 3.94
C GLY A 396 -9.57 -6.65 4.69
N GLY A 397 -9.56 -5.33 4.44
CA GLY A 397 -8.79 -4.29 5.15
C GLY A 397 -7.45 -3.97 4.50
N ALA A 398 -7.33 -2.81 3.86
CA ALA A 398 -6.06 -2.27 3.38
C ALA A 398 -5.16 -1.99 4.60
N ALA A 399 -3.88 -2.35 4.53
CA ALA A 399 -2.88 -1.63 5.32
C ALA A 399 -2.66 -0.30 4.58
N GLY A 400 -2.84 0.82 5.26
CA GLY A 400 -2.57 2.13 4.68
C GLY A 400 -1.08 2.30 4.33
N PRO A 401 -0.73 3.36 3.59
CA PRO A 401 0.67 3.77 3.42
C PRO A 401 1.41 3.87 4.77
N MET A 402 2.72 3.60 4.76
CA MET A 402 3.61 3.82 5.91
C MET A 402 4.34 5.15 5.67
N GLU A 403 4.34 6.03 6.65
CA GLU A 403 4.57 7.46 6.43
C GLU A 403 5.58 7.98 7.46
N ALA A 404 6.68 8.60 7.04
CA ALA A 404 7.58 9.32 7.95
C ALA A 404 7.10 10.76 8.13
N ALA A 405 6.50 11.04 9.28
CA ALA A 405 6.12 12.40 9.69
C ALA A 405 7.34 13.23 10.08
N THR A 406 7.29 14.55 9.81
CA THR A 406 8.17 15.51 10.48
C THR A 406 7.59 15.87 11.84
N THR A 407 8.41 16.33 12.78
CA THR A 407 8.00 16.67 14.15
C THR A 407 7.14 17.96 14.25
N ALA A 408 6.47 18.40 13.17
CA ALA A 408 5.54 19.52 13.21
C ALA A 408 4.50 19.47 12.07
N PRO A 409 3.19 19.47 12.38
CA PRO A 409 2.25 20.17 11.50
C PRO A 409 1.22 21.10 12.21
N THR A 410 0.80 22.11 11.46
CA THR A 410 -0.23 23.15 11.72
C THR A 410 -1.66 22.58 11.51
N PRO A 411 -2.73 23.06 12.18
CA PRO A 411 -4.05 22.43 12.12
C PRO A 411 -4.89 22.85 10.90
N ALA A 412 -5.59 21.90 10.28
CA ALA A 412 -6.65 22.13 9.28
C ALA A 412 -8.01 21.59 9.77
N GLY A 413 -9.09 22.28 9.38
CA GLY A 413 -10.46 22.18 9.93
C GLY A 413 -11.24 20.88 9.65
N PRO A 414 -12.48 20.76 10.17
CA PRO A 414 -13.16 19.48 10.32
C PRO A 414 -13.86 19.01 9.03
N ALA A 415 -13.71 17.72 8.71
CA ALA A 415 -14.47 16.99 7.69
C ALA A 415 -15.29 15.85 8.33
N PRO A 416 -16.44 15.45 7.75
CA PRO A 416 -17.48 14.65 8.41
C PRO A 416 -17.09 13.19 8.69
N PRO A 417 -17.82 12.50 9.60
CA PRO A 417 -17.39 11.21 10.16
C PRO A 417 -17.52 10.05 9.16
N ALA A 418 -16.42 9.30 9.00
CA ALA A 418 -16.42 8.02 8.33
C ALA A 418 -16.99 6.94 9.27
N THR A 419 -18.12 6.36 8.89
CA THR A 419 -18.75 5.23 9.58
C THR A 419 -18.14 3.91 9.10
N GLY A 420 -17.81 3.02 10.05
CA GLY A 420 -17.69 1.58 9.80
C GLY A 420 -16.29 0.95 9.92
N ALA A 421 -15.71 0.88 11.12
CA ALA A 421 -14.61 -0.04 11.41
C ALA A 421 -15.09 -1.17 12.34
N ARG A 422 -15.38 -2.35 11.77
CA ARG A 422 -15.69 -3.56 12.55
C ARG A 422 -14.43 -4.07 13.27
N HIS A 423 -14.56 -4.33 14.58
CA HIS A 423 -13.51 -4.77 15.50
C HIS A 423 -12.78 -6.06 15.05
N ARG A 424 -11.49 -5.94 14.69
CA ARG A 424 -10.51 -7.05 14.53
C ARG A 424 -9.48 -7.16 15.67
N LYS A 425 -9.66 -6.40 16.76
CA LYS A 425 -8.65 -6.14 17.80
C LYS A 425 -8.09 -7.35 18.59
N PRO A 426 -8.85 -8.43 18.93
CA PRO A 426 -8.33 -9.48 19.81
C PRO A 426 -7.17 -10.28 19.19
N ALA A 427 -7.35 -10.73 17.94
CA ALA A 427 -6.43 -11.69 17.32
C ALA A 427 -5.01 -11.15 17.10
N ARG A 428 -4.84 -9.84 16.87
CA ARG A 428 -3.52 -9.22 16.64
C ARG A 428 -2.77 -8.97 17.94
N ALA A 429 -3.46 -8.55 19.00
CA ALA A 429 -2.85 -8.39 20.32
C ALA A 429 -2.32 -9.74 20.83
N ASP A 430 -3.10 -10.80 20.66
CA ASP A 430 -2.70 -12.16 21.03
C ASP A 430 -1.48 -12.65 20.24
N ARG A 431 -1.40 -12.34 18.94
CA ARG A 431 -0.21 -12.65 18.12
C ARG A 431 1.03 -11.92 18.61
N THR A 432 0.89 -10.63 18.91
CA THR A 432 2.00 -9.82 19.43
C THR A 432 2.49 -10.38 20.77
N ASP A 433 1.58 -10.75 21.66
CA ASP A 433 1.90 -11.38 22.95
C ASP A 433 2.62 -12.73 22.74
N ARG A 434 2.14 -13.59 21.83
CA ARG A 434 2.83 -14.85 21.49
C ARG A 434 4.23 -14.63 20.90
N ALA A 435 4.39 -13.64 20.03
CA ALA A 435 5.68 -13.28 19.45
C ALA A 435 6.64 -12.76 20.54
N LEU A 436 6.18 -11.91 21.46
CA LEU A 436 6.99 -11.46 22.60
C LEU A 436 7.41 -12.63 23.50
N ARG A 437 6.50 -13.55 23.81
CA ARG A 437 6.81 -14.72 24.66
C ARG A 437 7.83 -15.63 24.01
N SER A 438 7.63 -15.96 22.73
CA SER A 438 8.52 -16.89 22.01
C SER A 438 9.90 -16.28 21.78
N GLN A 439 10.00 -14.99 21.47
CA GLN A 439 11.26 -14.38 21.08
C GLN A 439 12.01 -13.76 22.27
N LEU A 440 11.30 -13.11 23.19
CA LEU A 440 11.89 -12.34 24.29
C LEU A 440 11.67 -12.97 25.69
N GLY A 441 10.83 -14.01 25.79
CA GLY A 441 10.52 -14.68 27.06
C GLY A 441 9.58 -13.88 27.97
N VAL A 442 8.93 -12.82 27.48
CA VAL A 442 8.04 -11.95 28.26
C VAL A 442 6.69 -11.78 27.55
N GLY A 443 5.61 -11.66 28.32
CA GLY A 443 4.29 -11.28 27.77
C GLY A 443 4.17 -9.77 27.53
N LEU A 444 3.16 -9.34 26.78
CA LEU A 444 2.90 -7.95 26.42
C LEU A 444 2.74 -7.03 27.64
N ALA A 445 2.05 -7.48 28.69
CA ALA A 445 1.87 -6.70 29.91
C ALA A 445 3.21 -6.48 30.65
N GLU A 446 4.03 -7.52 30.77
CA GLU A 446 5.36 -7.42 31.38
C GLU A 446 6.30 -6.56 30.53
N PHE A 447 6.30 -6.78 29.20
CA PHE A 447 7.06 -5.95 28.28
C PHE A 447 6.69 -4.46 28.39
N THR A 448 5.39 -4.15 28.49
CA THR A 448 4.91 -2.78 28.65
C THR A 448 5.42 -2.16 29.95
N ARG A 449 5.41 -2.90 31.07
CA ARG A 449 6.00 -2.42 32.34
C ARG A 449 7.49 -2.13 32.22
N GLN A 450 8.25 -3.04 31.58
CA GLN A 450 9.68 -2.86 31.37
C GLN A 450 9.97 -1.67 30.45
N TRP A 451 9.19 -1.50 29.38
CA TRP A 451 9.28 -0.35 28.47
C TRP A 451 9.03 0.97 29.20
N ARG A 452 7.99 1.06 30.03
CA ARG A 452 7.73 2.25 30.86
C ARG A 452 8.90 2.59 31.79
N ALA A 453 9.47 1.59 32.45
CA ALA A 453 10.65 1.78 33.31
C ALA A 453 11.87 2.24 32.49
N TYR A 454 12.07 1.66 31.30
CA TYR A 454 13.13 2.05 30.38
C TYR A 454 12.96 3.50 29.89
N VAL A 455 11.78 3.88 29.41
CA VAL A 455 11.45 5.25 28.97
C VAL A 455 11.75 6.25 30.09
N ARG A 456 11.24 5.99 31.31
CA ARG A 456 11.52 6.85 32.47
C ARG A 456 13.02 6.98 32.74
N LYS A 457 13.77 5.86 32.70
CA LYS A 457 15.21 5.86 32.94
C LYS A 457 15.97 6.66 31.89
N VAL A 458 15.73 6.41 30.61
CA VAL A 458 16.54 7.01 29.54
C VAL A 458 16.18 8.46 29.23
N LEU A 459 14.99 8.92 29.61
CA LEU A 459 14.54 10.28 29.37
C LEU A 459 14.66 11.21 30.58
N ARG A 460 14.80 10.70 31.82
CA ARG A 460 15.09 11.53 33.01
C ARG A 460 16.58 11.69 33.31
N SER A 461 17.42 10.78 32.83
CA SER A 461 18.86 10.75 33.12
C SER A 461 19.71 11.50 32.09
N GLY A 462 19.11 12.35 31.26
CA GLY A 462 19.80 13.11 30.21
C GLY A 462 19.44 14.57 30.29
#